data_AF-A0A7Y5PLB8-F1
#
_entry.id   AF-A0A7Y5PLB8-F1
#
_cell.length_a   1.000
_cell.length_b   1.000
_cell.length_c   1.000
_cell.angle_alpha   90.00
_cell.angle_beta   90.00
_cell.angle_gamma   90.00
#
_symmetry.space_group_name_H-M   'P 1'
#
loop_
_entity.id
_entity.type
_entity.pdbx_description
1 polymer ?
#
loop_
_entity_poly.entity_id
_entity_poly.type
_entity_poly.pdbx_seq_one_letter_code
_entity_poly.pdbx_strand_id
1 'polypeptide(L)'
;MNTRIAALLAVTAAFAVLTALALADVGYFGIITPHFQSWGGAQVFTDLVIFALLACLWIASDAPRHRLPAWPFLLIILAAGSFGILFYLLARELRPILCYSGVES
;
A
#
# COMPACT_ATOMS: atom_id res chain seq x y z
N MET A 1 1.35 10.61 20.12
CA MET A 1 1.10 10.12 18.76
C MET A 1 1.83 8.80 18.60
N ASN A 2 1.15 7.72 18.24
CA ASN A 2 1.81 6.42 18.06
C ASN A 2 2.85 6.54 16.94
N THR A 3 4.13 6.35 17.25
CA THR A 3 5.25 6.60 16.31
C THR A 3 5.10 5.82 15.00
N ARG A 4 4.50 4.63 15.09
CA ARG A 4 4.15 3.78 13.93
C ARG A 4 3.16 4.47 12.98
N ILE A 5 2.09 5.06 13.51
CA ILE A 5 1.09 5.78 12.71
C ILE A 5 1.73 7.00 12.05
N ALA A 6 2.55 7.75 12.81
CA ALA A 6 3.26 8.90 12.28
C ALA A 6 4.16 8.52 11.10
N ALA A 7 4.92 7.42 11.24
CA ALA A 7 5.78 6.90 10.18
C ALA A 7 4.96 6.43 8.96
N LEU A 8 3.86 5.69 9.16
CA LEU A 8 3.00 5.24 8.07
C LEU A 8 2.40 6.41 7.29
N LEU A 9 1.91 7.44 7.98
CA LEU A 9 1.37 8.64 7.35
C LEU A 9 2.45 9.40 6.57
N ALA A 10 3.63 9.58 7.17
CA ALA A 10 4.74 10.27 6.52
C ALA A 10 5.19 9.57 5.23
N VAL A 11 5.38 8.25 5.29
CA VAL A 11 5.77 7.43 4.11
C VAL A 11 4.67 7.46 3.05
N THR A 12 3.40 7.32 3.45
CA THR A 12 2.27 7.36 2.52
C THR A 12 2.18 8.71 1.82
N ALA A 13 2.31 9.81 2.56
CA ALA A 13 2.27 11.15 1.99
C ALA A 13 3.44 11.42 1.04
N ALA A 14 4.66 11.05 1.43
CA ALA A 14 5.84 11.20 0.58
C ALA A 14 5.70 10.39 -0.72
N PHE A 15 5.25 9.14 -0.62
CA PHE A 15 5.05 8.28 -1.79
C PHE A 15 3.88 8.75 -2.67
N ALA A 16 2.82 9.30 -2.08
CA ALA A 16 1.73 9.94 -2.81
C ALA A 16 2.20 11.15 -3.63
N VAL A 17 3.03 12.02 -3.04
CA VAL A 17 3.62 13.16 -3.75
C VAL A 17 4.50 12.68 -4.91
N LEU A 18 5.40 11.72 -4.67
CA LEU A 18 6.25 11.15 -5.72
C LEU A 18 5.41 10.55 -6.87
N THR A 19 4.37 9.78 -6.52
CA THR A 19 3.48 9.14 -7.50
C THR A 19 2.71 10.18 -8.31
N ALA A 20 2.21 11.25 -7.68
CA ALA A 20 1.52 12.34 -8.36
C ALA A 20 2.43 13.07 -9.34
N LEU A 21 3.68 13.34 -8.95
CA LEU A 21 4.68 13.95 -9.82
C LEU A 21 5.02 13.04 -11.01
N ALA A 22 5.24 11.74 -10.79
CA ALA A 22 5.51 10.78 -11.85
C ALA A 22 4.32 10.64 -12.82
N LEU A 23 3.08 10.61 -12.30
CA LEU A 23 1.88 10.58 -13.13
C LEU A 23 1.71 11.85 -13.96
N ALA A 24 2.07 13.02 -13.42
CA ALA A 24 2.02 14.28 -14.16
C ALA A 24 3.08 14.34 -15.28
N ASP A 25 4.23 13.69 -15.09
CA ASP A 25 5.33 13.69 -16.04
C ASP A 25 5.16 12.66 -17.17
N VAL A 26 4.94 11.39 -16.81
CA VAL A 26 4.94 10.27 -17.77
C VAL A 26 3.60 9.55 -17.90
N GLY A 27 2.59 9.94 -17.10
CA GLY A 27 1.31 9.24 -17.03
C GLY A 27 1.43 7.84 -16.41
N TYR A 28 0.31 7.14 -16.29
CA TYR A 28 0.28 5.83 -15.61
C TYR A 28 1.11 4.77 -16.35
N PHE A 29 0.95 4.64 -17.66
CA PHE A 29 1.69 3.66 -18.45
C PHE A 29 3.18 4.01 -18.60
N GLY A 30 3.53 5.29 -18.64
CA GLY A 30 4.92 5.72 -18.75
C GLY A 30 5.77 5.39 -17.52
N ILE A 31 5.15 5.16 -16.35
CA ILE A 31 5.85 4.61 -15.18
C ILE A 31 6.26 3.15 -15.43
N ILE A 32 5.44 2.38 -16.15
CA ILE A 32 5.60 0.94 -16.33
C ILE A 32 6.51 0.62 -17.54
N THR A 33 6.38 1.35 -18.64
CA THR A 33 7.09 1.08 -19.90
C THR A 33 8.62 0.94 -19.77
N PRO A 34 9.34 1.77 -19.00
CA PRO A 34 10.80 1.67 -18.88
C PRO A 34 11.28 0.32 -18.33
N HIS A 35 10.47 -0.35 -17.52
CA HIS A 35 10.81 -1.65 -16.97
C HIS A 35 10.89 -2.76 -18.03
N PHE A 36 10.31 -2.56 -19.21
CA PHE A 36 10.38 -3.53 -20.31
C PHE A 36 11.51 -3.24 -21.30
N GLN A 37 12.28 -2.17 -21.10
CA GLN A 37 13.37 -1.76 -22.01
C GLN A 37 14.72 -2.37 -21.65
N SER A 38 14.83 -3.05 -20.50
CA SER A 38 16.07 -3.72 -20.09
C SER A 38 15.79 -4.93 -19.20
N TRP A 39 16.70 -5.90 -19.18
CA TRP A 39 16.61 -7.07 -18.29
C TRP A 39 16.63 -6.68 -16.81
N GLY A 40 17.41 -5.68 -16.42
CA GLY A 40 17.42 -5.16 -15.06
C GLY A 40 16.08 -4.54 -14.66
N GLY A 41 15.48 -3.73 -15.54
CA GLY A 41 14.14 -3.16 -15.33
C GLY A 41 13.06 -4.24 -15.20
N ALA A 42 13.14 -5.28 -16.04
CA ALA A 42 12.18 -6.37 -16.07
C ALA A 42 12.29 -7.25 -14.81
N GLN A 43 13.52 -7.48 -14.33
CA GLN A 43 13.77 -8.17 -13.08
C GLN A 43 13.15 -7.39 -11.90
N VAL A 44 13.41 -6.08 -11.78
CA VAL A 44 12.86 -5.25 -10.68
C VAL A 44 11.34 -5.22 -10.71
N PHE A 45 10.74 -5.06 -11.89
CA PHE A 45 9.28 -5.07 -12.02
C PHE A 45 8.68 -6.42 -11.62
N THR A 46 9.32 -7.52 -12.02
CA THR A 46 8.89 -8.88 -11.64
C THR A 46 8.98 -9.09 -10.13
N ASP A 47 10.07 -8.64 -9.50
CA ASP A 47 10.22 -8.68 -8.03
C ASP A 47 9.10 -7.90 -7.32
N LEU A 48 8.75 -6.71 -7.81
CA LEU A 48 7.64 -5.91 -7.28
C LEU A 48 6.28 -6.61 -7.43
N VAL A 49 6.03 -7.28 -8.56
CA VAL A 49 4.80 -8.07 -8.76
C VAL A 49 4.74 -9.24 -7.78
N ILE A 50 5.85 -9.98 -7.62
CA ILE A 50 5.92 -11.09 -6.66
C ILE A 50 5.68 -10.58 -5.24
N PHE A 51 6.33 -9.47 -4.86
CA PHE A 51 6.15 -8.84 -3.55
C PHE A 51 4.69 -8.43 -3.32
N ALA A 52 4.03 -7.83 -4.32
CA ALA A 52 2.62 -7.46 -4.25
C ALA A 52 1.70 -8.68 -4.06
N LEU A 53 1.96 -9.79 -4.78
CA LEU A 53 1.21 -11.03 -4.63
C LEU A 53 1.39 -11.66 -3.24
N LEU A 54 2.62 -11.71 -2.74
CA LEU A 54 2.92 -12.18 -1.38
C LEU A 54 2.23 -11.31 -0.34
N ALA A 55 2.21 -9.98 -0.53
CA ALA A 55 1.48 -9.06 0.34
C ALA A 55 -0.04 -9.31 0.30
N CYS A 56 -0.63 -9.57 -0.87
CA CYS A 56 -2.04 -9.95 -0.98
C CYS A 56 -2.36 -11.23 -0.17
N LEU A 57 -1.54 -12.27 -0.29
CA LEU A 57 -1.70 -13.51 0.48
C LEU A 57 -1.58 -13.26 1.99
N TRP A 58 -0.62 -12.43 2.38
CA TRP A 58 -0.44 -12.04 3.77
C TRP A 58 -1.66 -11.28 4.31
N ILE A 59 -2.14 -10.24 3.63
CA ILE A 59 -3.31 -9.46 4.04
C ILE A 59 -4.56 -10.35 4.10
N ALA A 60 -4.75 -11.27 3.15
CA ALA A 60 -5.88 -12.18 3.17
C ALA A 60 -5.92 -13.03 4.45
N SER A 61 -4.76 -13.41 4.99
CA SER A 61 -4.64 -14.16 6.25
C SER A 61 -4.65 -13.29 7.51
N ASP A 62 -4.16 -12.04 7.42
CA ASP A 62 -4.00 -11.12 8.55
C ASP A 62 -5.30 -10.35 8.85
N ALA A 63 -6.01 -9.90 7.82
CA ALA A 63 -7.18 -9.03 7.96
C ALA A 63 -8.32 -9.61 8.82
N PRO A 64 -8.66 -10.92 8.74
CA PRO A 64 -9.66 -11.51 9.62
C PRO A 64 -9.27 -11.44 11.11
N ARG A 65 -7.98 -11.52 11.44
CA ARG A 65 -7.47 -11.43 12.82
C ARG A 65 -7.69 -10.04 13.41
N HIS A 66 -7.69 -9.02 12.56
CA HIS A 66 -7.94 -7.63 12.93
C HIS A 66 -9.39 -7.17 12.65
N ARG A 67 -10.28 -8.10 12.27
CA ARG A 67 -11.68 -7.86 11.90
C ARG A 67 -11.83 -6.80 10.79
N LEU A 68 -10.87 -6.75 9.86
CA LEU A 68 -10.87 -5.85 8.71
C LEU A 68 -11.23 -6.62 7.43
N PRO A 69 -11.98 -6.01 6.49
CA PRO A 69 -12.19 -6.62 5.18
C PRO A 69 -10.91 -6.56 4.35
N ALA A 70 -10.40 -7.69 3.85
CA ALA A 70 -9.18 -7.74 3.05
C ALA A 70 -9.36 -7.16 1.63
N TRP A 71 -10.51 -7.45 1.00
CA TRP A 71 -10.72 -7.25 -0.43
C TRP A 71 -10.47 -5.81 -0.95
N PRO A 72 -10.79 -4.70 -0.24
CA PRO A 72 -10.54 -3.36 -0.77
C PRO A 72 -9.04 -3.10 -0.92
N PHE A 73 -8.24 -3.57 0.03
CA PHE A 73 -6.80 -3.40 0.03
C PHE A 73 -6.14 -4.23 -1.08
N LEU A 74 -6.63 -5.44 -1.33
CA LEU A 74 -6.17 -6.30 -2.43
C LEU A 74 -6.39 -5.63 -3.79
N LEU A 75 -7.56 -5.02 -4.02
CA LEU A 75 -7.83 -4.30 -5.27
C LEU A 75 -6.90 -3.10 -5.45
N ILE A 76 -6.64 -2.36 -4.36
CA ILE A 76 -5.69 -1.23 -4.40
C ILE A 76 -4.27 -1.72 -4.64
N ILE A 77 -3.85 -2.87 -4.10
CA ILE A 77 -2.52 -3.44 -4.38
C ILE A 77 -2.36 -3.76 -5.87
N LEU A 78 -3.38 -4.33 -6.50
CA LEU A 78 -3.32 -4.66 -7.92
C LEU A 78 -3.29 -3.42 -8.81
N ALA A 79 -3.97 -2.34 -8.41
CA ALA A 79 -4.06 -1.10 -9.21
C ALA A 79 -2.96 -0.09 -8.92
N ALA A 80 -2.45 -0.04 -7.68
CA ALA A 80 -1.59 1.03 -7.18
C ALA A 80 -0.39 0.48 -6.37
N GLY A 81 -0.18 -0.83 -6.34
CA GLY A 81 0.97 -1.44 -5.67
C GLY A 81 0.97 -1.21 -4.15
N SER A 82 2.06 -0.63 -3.64
CA SER A 82 2.28 -0.50 -2.19
C SER A 82 1.25 0.38 -1.46
N PHE A 83 0.47 1.22 -2.17
CA PHE A 83 -0.60 2.01 -1.55
C PHE A 83 -1.60 1.14 -0.78
N GLY A 84 -2.00 0.00 -1.33
CA GLY A 84 -2.96 -0.87 -0.65
C GLY A 84 -2.39 -1.50 0.62
N ILE A 85 -1.08 -1.79 0.64
CA ILE A 85 -0.37 -2.29 1.82
C ILE A 85 -0.29 -1.20 2.90
N LEU A 86 0.08 0.03 2.50
CA LEU A 86 0.18 1.18 3.41
C LEU A 86 -1.17 1.53 4.04
N PHE A 87 -2.24 1.59 3.24
CA PHE A 87 -3.59 1.82 3.74
C PHE A 87 -4.07 0.70 4.66
N TYR A 88 -3.75 -0.55 4.35
CA TYR A 88 -4.08 -1.68 5.23
C TYR A 88 -3.41 -1.55 6.61
N LEU A 89 -2.10 -1.27 6.62
CA LEU A 89 -1.35 -1.09 7.86
C LEU A 89 -1.87 0.09 8.69
N LEU A 90 -2.22 1.19 8.03
CA LEU A 90 -2.80 2.36 8.69
C LEU A 90 -4.18 2.04 9.29
N ALA A 91 -5.06 1.38 8.53
CA ALA A 91 -6.39 0.96 9.01
C ALA A 91 -6.28 -0.01 10.20
N ARG A 92 -5.32 -0.93 10.14
CA ARG A 92 -5.03 -1.88 11.22
C ARG A 92 -4.60 -1.18 12.51
N GLU A 93 -3.74 -0.17 12.42
CA GLU A 93 -3.22 0.55 13.58
C GLU A 93 -4.23 1.57 14.17
N LEU A 94 -5.12 2.13 13.34
CA LEU A 94 -6.16 3.07 13.77
C LEU A 94 -7.34 2.39 14.47
N ARG A 95 -7.64 1.13 14.13
CA ARG A 95 -8.79 0.39 14.67
C ARG A 95 -8.85 0.33 16.19
N PRO A 96 -7.77 -0.04 16.92
CA PRO A 96 -7.77 -0.04 18.38
C PRO A 96 -8.07 1.33 18.99
N ILE A 97 -7.54 2.41 18.38
CA ILE A 97 -7.70 3.79 18.86
C ILE A 97 -9.15 4.25 18.72
N LEU A 98 -9.78 3.95 17.58
CA LEU A 98 -11.18 4.27 17.33
C LEU A 98 -12.12 3.47 18.24
N CYS A 99 -11.81 2.20 18.51
CA CYS A 99 -12.57 1.40 19.47
C CYS A 99 -12.41 1.91 20.92
N TYR A 100 -11.23 2.38 21.31
CA TYR A 100 -11.01 2.98 22.63
C TYR A 100 -11.81 4.29 22.80
N SER A 101 -11.82 5.14 21.77
CA SER A 101 -12.47 6.46 21.81
C SER A 101 -14.01 6.39 21.82
N GLY A 102 -14.61 5.26 21.42
CA GLY A 102 -16.07 5.07 21.39
C GLY A 102 -16.68 4.49 22.67
N VAL A 103 -15.86 4.22 23.70
CA VAL A 103 -16.34 3.72 25.02
C VAL A 103 -16.52 4.88 26.02
N GLU A 104 -16.04 6.08 25.69
CA GLU A 104 -16.04 7.26 26.58
C GLU A 104 -17.25 8.21 26.36
N SER A 105 -18.29 7.77 25.65
CA SER A 105 -19.50 8.58 25.34
C SER A 105 -20.79 8.00 25.88
#